data_AF-A0A2U1LBQ2-F1
#
_entry.id   AF-A0A2U1LBQ2-F1
#
_cell.length_a   1.000
_cell.length_b   1.000
_cell.length_c   1.000
_cell.angle_alpha   90.00
_cell.angle_beta   90.00
_cell.angle_gamma   90.00
#
_symmetry.space_group_name_H-M   'P 1'
#
loop_
_entity.id
_entity.type
_entity.pdbx_description
1 polymer ?
#
loop_
_entity_poly.entity_id
_entity_poly.type
_entity_poly.pdbx_seq_one_letter_code
_entity_poly.pdbx_strand_id
1 'polypeptide(L)'
;MPPKYPKCLTISNQIGDRRVEKVLEEVFYREKHGCKGDERAYDDRVEEVKARIEHRHGIIMELKKLGIHPVLRKYVADLQCSEREDFDELGWLFQMKYRASVRAAEKSNIGKKLRRLI
;
A
#
# COMPACT_ATOMS: atom_id res chain seq x y z
N MET A 1 -23.32 40.13 -15.41
CA MET A 1 -22.05 39.70 -16.04
C MET A 1 -21.82 38.22 -15.74
N PRO A 2 -21.31 37.41 -16.67
CA PRO A 2 -20.93 36.04 -16.36
C PRO A 2 -19.73 36.03 -15.39
N PRO A 3 -19.71 35.12 -14.41
CA PRO A 3 -18.61 35.02 -13.46
C PRO A 3 -17.31 34.68 -14.18
N LYS A 4 -16.20 35.30 -13.75
CA LYS A 4 -14.85 35.12 -14.31
C LYS A 4 -14.35 33.67 -14.22
N TYR A 5 -14.90 32.88 -13.29
CA TYR A 5 -14.62 31.46 -13.08
C TYR A 5 -15.93 30.70 -12.78
N PRO A 6 -16.73 30.33 -13.79
CA PRO A 6 -18.04 29.71 -13.60
C PRO A 6 -17.96 28.33 -12.94
N LYS A 7 -16.88 27.58 -13.19
CA LYS A 7 -16.65 26.26 -12.55
C LYS A 7 -16.40 26.39 -11.04
N CYS A 8 -15.60 27.36 -10.61
CA CYS A 8 -15.33 27.61 -9.20
C CYS A 8 -16.59 28.08 -8.46
N LEU A 9 -17.41 28.91 -9.10
CA LEU A 9 -18.69 29.35 -8.55
C LEU A 9 -19.65 28.17 -8.36
N THR A 10 -19.71 27.25 -9.33
CA THR A 10 -20.52 26.03 -9.24
C THR A 10 -20.11 25.16 -8.06
N ILE A 11 -18.80 24.95 -7.88
CA ILE A 11 -18.25 24.18 -6.76
C ILE A 11 -18.52 24.88 -5.42
N SER A 12 -18.34 26.20 -5.35
CA SER A 12 -18.66 26.98 -4.15
C SER A 12 -20.13 26.87 -3.77
N ASN A 13 -21.04 26.94 -4.76
CA ASN A 13 -22.47 26.80 -4.55
C ASN A 13 -22.87 25.38 -4.08
N GLN A 14 -22.17 24.34 -4.56
CA GLN A 14 -22.35 22.96 -4.07
C GLN A 14 -21.84 22.78 -2.63
N ILE A 15 -20.81 23.54 -2.25
CA ILE A 15 -20.17 23.47 -0.93
C ILE A 15 -20.96 24.25 0.14
N GLY A 16 -21.73 25.27 -0.24
CA GLY A 16 -22.52 26.10 0.69
C GLY A 16 -21.65 27.04 1.53
N ASP A 17 -22.02 27.30 2.79
CA ASP A 17 -21.29 28.18 3.73
C ASP A 17 -19.86 27.71 4.09
N ARG A 18 -19.45 26.53 3.62
CA ARG A 18 -18.11 26.00 3.88
C ARG A 18 -17.10 26.67 2.95
N ARG A 19 -15.98 27.16 3.48
CA ARG A 19 -14.85 27.64 2.67
C ARG A 19 -14.27 26.48 1.85
N VAL A 20 -14.11 26.66 0.54
CA VAL A 20 -13.54 25.66 -0.38
C VAL A 20 -12.22 25.07 0.15
N GLU A 21 -11.37 25.89 0.77
CA GLU A 21 -10.10 25.46 1.36
C GLU A 21 -10.28 24.44 2.49
N LYS A 22 -11.28 24.64 3.37
CA LYS A 22 -11.58 23.70 4.47
C LYS A 22 -12.09 22.36 3.94
N VAL A 23 -12.89 22.38 2.88
CA VAL A 23 -13.36 21.16 2.22
C VAL A 23 -12.19 20.40 1.59
N LEU A 24 -11.31 21.11 0.88
CA LEU A 24 -10.11 20.50 0.29
C LEU A 24 -9.17 19.95 1.36
N GLU A 25 -8.98 20.66 2.47
CA GLU A 25 -8.16 20.18 3.59
C GLU A 25 -8.70 18.87 4.17
N GLU A 26 -10.01 18.78 4.41
CA GLU A 26 -10.65 17.55 4.91
C GLU A 26 -10.52 16.38 3.92
N VAL A 27 -10.68 16.64 2.62
CA VAL A 27 -10.50 15.61 1.58
C VAL A 27 -9.08 15.07 1.59
N PHE A 28 -8.07 15.96 1.55
CA PHE A 28 -6.67 15.52 1.55
C PHE A 28 -6.25 14.89 2.87
N TYR A 29 -6.85 15.31 3.99
CA TYR A 29 -6.66 14.66 5.28
C TYR A 29 -7.15 13.21 5.24
N ARG A 30 -8.38 12.97 4.77
CA ARG A 30 -8.93 11.61 4.65
C ARG A 30 -8.12 10.74 3.70
N GLU A 31 -7.75 11.26 2.53
CA GLU A 31 -6.92 10.53 1.56
C GLU A 31 -5.55 10.15 2.15
N LYS A 32 -4.91 11.05 2.90
CA LYS A 32 -3.67 10.76 3.62
C LYS A 32 -3.86 9.63 4.63
N HIS A 33 -4.96 9.66 5.39
CA HIS A 33 -5.27 8.61 6.37
C HIS A 33 -5.56 7.27 5.69
N GLY A 34 -6.23 7.26 4.55
CA GLY A 34 -6.41 6.06 3.71
C GLY A 34 -5.07 5.48 3.27
N CYS A 35 -4.18 6.30 2.72
CA CYS A 35 -2.85 5.86 2.29
C CYS A 35 -2.02 5.27 3.45
N LYS A 36 -2.11 5.86 4.66
CA LYS A 36 -1.47 5.29 5.86
C LYS A 36 -2.13 3.99 6.33
N GLY A 37 -3.43 3.83 6.08
CA GLY A 37 -4.14 2.57 6.30
C GLY A 37 -3.60 1.47 5.39
N ASP A 38 -3.48 1.78 4.10
CA ASP A 38 -2.90 0.86 3.11
C ASP A 38 -1.46 0.46 3.50
N GLU A 39 -0.62 1.42 3.88
CA GLU A 39 0.75 1.18 4.33
C GLU A 39 0.82 0.16 5.48
N ARG A 40 -0.06 0.30 6.48
CA ARG A 40 -0.15 -0.65 7.61
C ARG A 40 -0.64 -2.02 7.16
N ALA A 41 -1.65 -2.08 6.30
CA ALA A 41 -2.15 -3.35 5.79
C ALA A 41 -1.08 -4.12 4.99
N TYR A 42 -0.23 -3.40 4.24
CA TYR A 42 0.91 -4.02 3.58
C TYR A 42 1.96 -4.51 4.59
N ASP A 43 2.20 -3.79 5.68
CA ASP A 43 3.11 -4.24 6.74
C ASP A 43 2.65 -5.52 7.44
N ASP A 44 1.37 -5.58 7.82
CA ASP A 44 0.79 -6.79 8.41
C ASP A 44 0.95 -7.99 7.45
N ARG A 45 0.71 -7.75 6.16
CA ARG A 45 0.86 -8.78 5.12
C ARG A 45 2.32 -9.19 4.90
N VAL A 46 3.28 -8.27 5.00
CA VAL A 46 4.71 -8.57 4.90
C VAL A 46 5.13 -9.56 5.98
N GLU A 47 4.67 -9.38 7.22
CA GLU A 47 5.00 -10.28 8.32
C GLU A 47 4.39 -11.68 8.14
N GLU A 48 3.15 -11.78 7.61
CA GLU A 48 2.55 -13.07 7.24
C GLU A 48 3.37 -13.79 6.15
N VAL A 49 3.79 -13.08 5.11
CA VAL A 49 4.56 -13.68 4.00
C VAL A 49 5.95 -14.12 4.48
N LYS A 50 6.62 -13.34 5.34
CA LYS A 50 7.89 -13.76 5.96
C LYS A 50 7.74 -15.05 6.75
N ALA A 51 6.73 -15.14 7.61
CA ALA A 51 6.46 -16.36 8.38
C ALA A 51 6.20 -17.58 7.46
N ARG A 52 5.48 -17.36 6.35
CA ARG A 52 5.22 -18.40 5.33
C ARG A 52 6.50 -18.87 4.64
N ILE A 53 7.39 -17.94 4.29
CA ILE A 53 8.72 -18.24 3.72
C ILE A 53 9.54 -19.06 4.72
N GLU A 54 9.67 -18.58 5.97
CA GLU A 54 10.45 -19.26 7.01
C GLU A 54 9.96 -20.69 7.24
N HIS A 55 8.64 -20.88 7.34
CA HIS A 55 8.05 -22.19 7.51
C HIS A 55 8.34 -23.12 6.32
N ARG A 56 8.14 -22.65 5.09
CA ARG A 56 8.38 -23.45 3.89
C ARG A 56 9.86 -23.78 3.72
N HIS A 57 10.73 -22.82 3.99
CA HIS A 57 12.17 -23.01 3.95
C HIS A 57 12.63 -24.11 4.92
N GLY A 58 12.10 -24.09 6.15
CA GLY A 58 12.35 -25.13 7.14
C GLY A 58 11.99 -26.52 6.64
N ILE A 59 10.81 -26.68 6.05
CA ILE A 59 10.36 -27.96 5.46
C ILE A 59 11.29 -28.40 4.32
N ILE A 60 11.65 -27.49 3.40
CA ILE A 60 12.57 -27.78 2.30
C ILE A 60 13.91 -28.30 2.82
N MET A 61 14.44 -27.70 3.89
CA MET A 61 15.72 -28.11 4.47
C MET A 61 15.63 -29.49 5.13
N GLU A 62 14.56 -29.80 5.86
CA GLU A 62 14.36 -31.14 6.44
C GLU A 62 14.21 -32.23 5.37
N LEU A 63 13.44 -31.96 4.30
CA LEU A 63 13.30 -32.90 3.18
C LEU A 63 14.62 -33.17 2.46
N LYS A 64 15.50 -32.16 2.35
CA LYS A 64 16.84 -32.33 1.77
C LYS A 64 17.75 -33.20 2.65
N LYS A 65 17.63 -33.14 3.98
CA LYS A 65 18.44 -33.95 4.93
C LYS A 65 18.14 -35.44 4.84
N LEU A 66 16.90 -35.83 4.52
CA LEU A 66 16.48 -37.22 4.46
C LEU A 66 17.08 -38.01 3.28
N GLY A 67 17.90 -37.37 2.45
CA GLY A 67 18.33 -37.90 1.16
C GLY A 67 17.16 -37.82 0.18
N ILE A 68 17.32 -37.06 -0.91
CA ILE A 68 16.23 -36.82 -1.85
C ILE A 68 15.93 -38.14 -2.58
N HIS A 69 15.03 -38.94 -2.01
CA HIS A 69 14.45 -40.08 -2.69
C HIS A 69 13.84 -39.56 -4.01
N PRO A 70 13.95 -40.28 -5.14
CA PRO A 70 13.47 -39.79 -6.44
C PRO A 70 12.02 -39.28 -6.42
N VAL A 71 11.18 -39.89 -5.58
CA VAL A 71 9.78 -39.48 -5.36
C VAL A 71 9.67 -38.11 -4.67
N LEU A 72 10.56 -37.78 -3.73
CA LEU A 72 10.55 -36.51 -3.01
C LEU A 72 11.09 -35.34 -3.85
N ARG A 73 11.86 -35.63 -4.90
CA ARG A 73 12.47 -34.59 -5.76
C ARG A 73 11.43 -33.65 -6.37
N LYS A 74 10.30 -34.19 -6.83
CA LYS A 74 9.21 -33.37 -7.39
C LYS A 74 8.61 -32.44 -6.34
N TYR A 75 8.27 -32.96 -5.16
CA TYR A 75 7.66 -32.17 -4.09
C TYR A 75 8.60 -31.07 -3.57
N VAL A 76 9.91 -31.35 -3.47
CA VAL A 76 10.90 -30.33 -3.11
C VAL A 76 10.95 -29.22 -4.17
N ALA A 77 10.92 -29.58 -5.45
CA ALA A 77 10.90 -28.59 -6.53
C ALA A 77 9.63 -27.74 -6.52
N ASP A 78 8.46 -28.36 -6.26
CA ASP A 78 7.18 -27.65 -6.14
C ASP A 78 7.21 -26.67 -4.95
N LEU A 79 7.72 -27.10 -3.79
CA LEU A 79 7.88 -26.23 -2.61
C LEU A 79 8.83 -25.05 -2.88
N GLN A 80 9.94 -25.29 -3.58
CA GLN A 80 10.86 -24.22 -3.98
C GLN A 80 10.23 -23.25 -4.98
N CYS A 81 9.31 -23.72 -5.82
CA CYS A 81 8.54 -22.84 -6.70
C CYS A 81 7.63 -21.91 -5.89
N SER A 82 6.83 -22.48 -4.97
CA SER A 82 5.97 -21.67 -4.10
C SER A 82 6.76 -20.74 -3.17
N GLU A 83 7.95 -21.13 -2.72
CA GLU A 83 8.83 -20.24 -1.94
C GLU A 83 9.27 -19.02 -2.77
N ARG A 84 9.60 -19.21 -4.05
CA ARG A 84 9.93 -18.08 -4.95
C ARG A 84 8.75 -17.15 -5.16
N GLU A 85 7.55 -17.69 -5.36
CA GLU A 85 6.33 -16.88 -5.49
C GLU A 85 6.08 -16.02 -4.23
N ASP A 86 6.39 -16.53 -3.05
CA ASP A 86 6.32 -15.76 -1.80
C ASP A 86 7.35 -14.62 -1.76
N PHE A 87 8.56 -14.85 -2.24
CA PHE A 87 9.57 -13.78 -2.37
C PHE A 87 9.12 -12.70 -3.37
N ASP A 88 8.47 -13.08 -4.46
CA ASP A 88 7.90 -12.14 -5.43
C ASP A 88 6.76 -11.32 -4.81
N GLU A 89 5.86 -11.95 -4.04
CA GLU A 89 4.82 -11.26 -3.26
C GLU A 89 5.45 -10.28 -2.27
N LEU A 90 6.50 -10.69 -1.55
CA LEU A 90 7.21 -9.83 -0.60
C LEU A 90 7.82 -8.60 -1.28
N GLY A 91 8.45 -8.78 -2.44
CA GLY A 91 8.98 -7.68 -3.25
C GLY A 91 7.88 -6.71 -3.70
N TRP A 92 6.74 -7.23 -4.16
CA TRP A 92 5.58 -6.43 -4.55
C TRP A 92 5.01 -5.64 -3.37
N LEU A 93 4.87 -6.26 -2.19
CA LEU A 93 4.36 -5.60 -0.98
C LEU A 93 5.25 -4.43 -0.55
N PHE A 94 6.57 -4.57 -0.60
CA PHE A 94 7.47 -3.45 -0.31
C PHE A 94 7.28 -2.27 -1.27
N GLN A 95 7.09 -2.54 -2.56
CA GLN A 95 6.80 -1.49 -3.53
C GLN A 95 5.47 -0.80 -3.25
N MET A 96 4.44 -1.57 -2.89
CA MET A 96 3.11 -1.05 -2.58
C MET A 96 3.11 -0.21 -1.30
N LYS A 97 3.80 -0.68 -0.25
CA LYS A 97 4.05 0.09 0.97
C LYS A 97 4.72 1.42 0.66
N TYR A 98 5.82 1.41 -0.11
CA TYR A 98 6.53 2.62 -0.49
C TYR A 98 5.61 3.60 -1.23
N ARG A 99 4.84 3.12 -2.21
CA ARG A 99 3.88 3.95 -2.95
C ARG A 99 2.80 4.56 -2.06
N ALA A 100 2.27 3.79 -1.10
CA ALA A 100 1.29 4.29 -0.13
C ALA A 100 1.89 5.41 0.73
N SER A 101 3.13 5.23 1.21
CA SER A 101 3.86 6.23 1.98
C SER A 101 4.11 7.52 1.19
N VAL A 102 4.52 7.40 -0.08
CA VAL A 102 4.71 8.55 -0.98
C VAL A 102 3.40 9.32 -1.19
N ARG A 103 2.30 8.62 -1.49
CA ARG A 103 0.97 9.26 -1.63
C ARG A 103 0.57 9.98 -0.34
N ALA A 104 0.75 9.36 0.82
CA ALA A 104 0.46 10.00 2.11
C ALA A 104 1.29 11.29 2.31
N ALA A 105 2.56 11.29 1.91
CA ALA A 105 3.43 12.45 1.97
C ALA A 105 2.97 13.57 1.02
N GLU A 106 2.58 13.23 -0.22
CA GLU A 106 2.01 14.20 -1.19
C GLU A 106 0.77 14.89 -0.64
N LYS A 107 -0.20 14.13 -0.10
CA LYS A 107 -1.42 14.69 0.51
C LYS A 107 -1.09 15.59 1.70
N SER A 108 -0.11 15.19 2.52
CA SER A 108 0.39 16.01 3.64
C SER A 108 0.98 17.34 3.15
N ASN A 109 1.73 17.34 2.05
CA ASN A 109 2.34 18.54 1.47
C ASN A 109 1.29 19.47 0.86
N ILE A 110 0.26 18.93 0.18
CA ILE A 110 -0.85 19.72 -0.35
C ILE A 110 -1.62 20.38 0.80
N GLY A 111 -1.96 19.63 1.85
CA GLY A 111 -2.63 20.19 3.04
C GLY A 111 -1.82 21.31 3.71
N LYS A 112 -0.48 21.17 3.79
CA LYS A 112 0.39 22.26 4.29
C LYS A 112 0.35 23.52 3.41
N LYS A 113 0.27 23.37 2.08
CA LYS A 113 0.16 24.52 1.16
C LYS A 113 -1.18 25.22 1.31
N LEU A 114 -2.28 24.48 1.42
CA LEU A 114 -3.63 25.04 1.62
C LEU A 114 -3.72 25.85 2.90
N ARG A 115 -3.16 25.35 4.02
CA ARG A 115 -3.15 26.08 5.29
C ARG A 115 -2.36 27.39 5.28
N ARG A 116 -1.48 27.61 4.29
CA ARG A 116 -0.77 28.89 4.12
C ARG A 116 -1.57 29.91 3.32
N LEU A 117 -2.65 29.50 2.67
CA LEU A 117 -3.54 30.37 1.90
C LEU A 117 -4.71 30.89 2.75
N ILE A 118 -4.98 30.25 3.89
CA ILE A 118 -5.97 30.66 4.91
C ILE A 118 -5.32 31.65 5.87
#